data_AF-A0A173S4N5-F1
#
_entry.id   AF-A0A173S4N5-F1
#
_cell.length_a   1.000
_cell.length_b   1.000
_cell.length_c   1.000
_cell.angle_alpha   90.00
_cell.angle_beta   90.00
_cell.angle_gamma   90.00
#
_symmetry.space_group_name_H-M   'P 1'
#
loop_
_entity.id
_entity.type
_entity.pdbx_description
1 polymer ?
#
loop_
_entity_poly.entity_id
_entity_poly.type
_entity_poly.pdbx_seq_one_letter_code
_entity_poly.pdbx_strand_id
1 'polypeptide(L)'
;MDNSNVELITKMVLEAVEKKNAAQSGEGFLVPIGVSARHIHLTQEHVEILFGEGYHLTKFKELMGGQFASNEKVTIVGLKLRAIENVRVLGPVRKNTQVEISATDAISLGVKAPIRESGNIAGSAPIAIIGPKGAVYLNEGCIVAKRHIHMAPKDAMAAGVHDGDIVSVKADNERGTIFNNVQIRVDDSFTLEMHIDTDEANAAQIKSGDTVRIVSC
;
A
#
# COMPACT_ATOMS: atom_id res chain seq x y z
N MET A 1 -34.57 29.92 26.71
CA MET A 1 -33.67 29.08 25.90
C MET A 1 -34.27 27.70 25.93
N ASP A 2 -34.47 27.11 24.76
CA ASP A 2 -35.22 25.87 24.62
C ASP A 2 -34.45 24.70 25.25
N ASN A 3 -35.07 23.97 26.19
CA ASN A 3 -34.42 22.88 26.93
C ASN A 3 -33.88 21.79 25.98
N SER A 4 -34.55 21.62 24.83
CA SER A 4 -34.14 20.69 23.77
C SER A 4 -32.79 21.08 23.13
N ASN A 5 -32.50 22.37 22.99
CA ASN A 5 -31.22 22.83 22.44
C ASN A 5 -30.08 22.64 23.44
N VAL A 6 -30.36 22.78 24.73
CA VAL A 6 -29.37 22.54 25.80
C VAL A 6 -29.01 21.06 25.83
N GLU A 7 -29.99 20.15 25.79
CA GLU A 7 -29.75 18.70 25.75
C GLU A 7 -28.96 18.26 24.52
N LEU A 8 -29.27 18.81 23.34
CA LEU A 8 -28.55 18.50 22.10
C LEU A 8 -27.09 18.95 22.18
N ILE A 9 -26.85 20.18 22.64
CA ILE A 9 -25.49 20.72 22.81
C ILE A 9 -24.73 19.89 23.86
N THR A 10 -25.35 19.55 24.99
CA THR A 10 -24.72 18.73 26.04
C THR A 10 -24.35 17.35 25.51
N LYS A 11 -25.20 16.72 24.71
CA LYS A 11 -24.91 15.42 24.07
C LYS A 11 -23.73 15.53 23.10
N MET A 12 -23.73 16.56 22.24
CA MET A 12 -22.62 16.78 21.29
C MET A 12 -21.29 17.05 22.01
N VAL A 13 -21.31 17.80 23.11
CA VAL A 13 -20.11 18.08 23.92
C VAL A 13 -19.62 16.83 24.63
N LEU A 14 -20.51 16.01 25.20
CA LEU A 14 -20.15 14.74 25.82
C LEU A 14 -19.51 13.78 24.81
N GLU A 15 -20.11 13.63 23.61
CA GLU A 15 -19.55 12.81 22.53
C GLU A 15 -18.16 13.32 22.07
N ALA A 16 -17.98 14.65 21.99
CA ALA A 16 -16.69 15.24 21.65
C ALA A 16 -15.63 15.03 22.74
N VAL A 17 -16.01 15.10 24.02
CA VAL A 17 -15.13 14.86 25.16
C VAL A 17 -14.75 13.39 25.27
N GLU A 18 -15.68 12.46 25.05
CA GLU A 18 -15.40 11.03 25.02
C GLU A 18 -14.45 10.66 23.87
N LYS A 19 -14.67 11.19 22.66
CA LYS A 19 -13.74 11.02 21.53
C LYS A 19 -12.34 11.57 21.85
N LYS A 20 -12.26 12.72 22.52
CA LYS A 20 -10.99 13.33 22.93
C LYS A 20 -10.29 12.51 24.01
N ASN A 21 -11.02 11.95 24.96
CA ASN A 21 -10.47 11.11 26.02
C ASN A 21 -10.01 9.75 25.50
N ALA A 22 -10.73 9.13 24.57
CA ALA A 22 -10.31 7.90 23.88
C ALA A 22 -9.03 8.13 23.04
N ALA A 23 -8.90 9.30 22.42
CA ALA A 23 -7.66 9.70 21.74
C ALA A 23 -6.48 9.91 22.71
N GLN A 24 -6.74 10.23 23.99
CA GLN A 24 -5.72 10.47 25.01
C GLN A 24 -5.36 9.23 25.86
N SER A 25 -6.20 8.19 25.90
CA SER A 25 -6.02 6.99 26.74
C SER A 25 -5.02 5.95 26.18
N GLY A 26 -4.42 6.19 25.02
CA GLY A 26 -3.54 5.21 24.35
C GLY A 26 -4.30 4.12 23.59
N GLU A 27 -5.62 4.21 23.49
CA GLU A 27 -6.49 3.28 22.76
C GLU A 27 -6.82 3.74 21.34
N GLY A 28 -5.80 4.16 20.58
CA GLY A 28 -5.98 4.45 19.14
C GLY A 28 -6.43 3.21 18.34
N PHE A 29 -7.00 3.42 17.16
CA PHE A 29 -7.52 2.34 16.32
C PHE A 29 -6.39 1.41 15.83
N LEU A 30 -6.51 0.10 16.07
CA LEU A 30 -5.49 -0.89 15.70
C LEU A 30 -5.66 -1.35 14.25
N VAL A 31 -4.56 -1.43 13.53
CA VAL A 31 -4.52 -1.81 12.11
C VAL A 31 -3.44 -2.89 11.91
N PRO A 32 -3.77 -4.04 11.31
CA PRO A 32 -2.79 -5.05 10.95
C PRO A 32 -1.92 -4.57 9.78
N ILE A 33 -0.69 -5.08 9.69
CA ILE A 33 0.29 -4.64 8.71
C ILE A 33 0.53 -5.74 7.67
N GLY A 34 0.51 -5.35 6.40
CA GLY A 34 0.98 -6.10 5.26
C GLY A 34 2.31 -5.53 4.74
N VAL A 35 3.41 -6.27 4.92
CA VAL A 35 4.70 -5.89 4.34
C VAL A 35 4.74 -6.32 2.87
N SER A 36 4.88 -5.33 2.00
CA SER A 36 4.90 -5.51 0.55
C SER A 36 6.34 -5.66 0.05
N ALA A 37 6.67 -6.86 -0.43
CA ALA A 37 7.88 -7.05 -1.23
C ALA A 37 7.71 -6.45 -2.63
N ARG A 38 8.83 -6.25 -3.33
CA ARG A 38 8.82 -5.82 -4.72
C ARG A 38 7.93 -6.70 -5.59
N HIS A 39 7.11 -6.07 -6.42
CA HIS A 39 6.15 -6.75 -7.27
C HIS A 39 5.76 -5.92 -8.48
N ILE A 40 5.02 -6.54 -9.39
CA ILE A 40 4.55 -5.90 -10.63
C ILE A 40 3.08 -6.21 -10.87
N HIS A 41 2.34 -5.22 -11.33
CA HIS A 41 1.04 -5.36 -11.96
C HIS A 41 1.19 -5.25 -13.46
N LEU A 42 0.48 -6.08 -14.23
CA LEU A 42 0.59 -6.15 -15.68
C LEU A 42 -0.73 -5.84 -16.39
N THR A 43 -0.65 -5.26 -17.59
CA THR A 43 -1.74 -5.32 -18.57
C THR A 43 -1.82 -6.70 -19.20
N GLN A 44 -2.98 -7.03 -19.79
CA GLN A 44 -3.12 -8.29 -20.54
C GLN A 44 -2.13 -8.36 -21.72
N GLU A 45 -1.95 -7.25 -22.44
CA GLU A 45 -0.95 -7.14 -23.52
C GLU A 45 0.47 -7.48 -23.03
N HIS A 46 0.90 -6.91 -21.90
CA HIS A 46 2.22 -7.21 -21.36
C HIS A 46 2.31 -8.62 -20.79
N VAL A 47 1.23 -9.20 -20.26
CA VAL A 47 1.20 -10.63 -19.91
C VAL A 47 1.51 -11.46 -21.15
N GLU A 48 0.89 -11.16 -22.27
CA GLU A 48 1.07 -11.94 -23.49
C GLU A 48 2.47 -11.77 -24.11
N ILE A 49 3.04 -10.57 -24.09
CA ILE A 49 4.42 -10.33 -24.52
C ILE A 49 5.41 -11.11 -23.64
N LEU A 50 5.21 -11.09 -22.32
CA LEU A 50 6.14 -11.66 -21.35
C LEU A 50 6.03 -13.19 -21.24
N PHE A 51 4.82 -13.75 -21.38
CA PHE A 51 4.50 -15.15 -21.09
C PHE A 51 3.95 -15.95 -22.29
N GLY A 52 3.56 -15.29 -23.37
CA GLY A 52 3.05 -15.89 -24.61
C GLY A 52 1.63 -15.45 -24.98
N GLU A 53 1.31 -15.47 -26.26
CA GLU A 53 -0.01 -15.08 -26.79
C GLU A 53 -1.15 -15.84 -26.10
N GLY A 54 -2.21 -15.12 -25.71
CA GLY A 54 -3.37 -15.65 -24.98
C GLY A 54 -3.11 -16.15 -23.55
N TYR A 55 -1.94 -15.89 -22.97
CA TYR A 55 -1.61 -16.35 -21.61
C TYR A 55 -2.44 -15.63 -20.54
N HIS A 56 -2.83 -16.37 -19.50
CA HIS A 56 -3.57 -15.85 -18.34
C HIS A 56 -2.81 -16.16 -17.06
N LEU A 57 -2.69 -15.17 -16.17
CA LEU A 57 -2.00 -15.31 -14.89
C LEU A 57 -2.64 -16.41 -14.04
N THR A 58 -1.81 -17.20 -13.36
CA THR A 58 -2.29 -18.32 -12.54
C THR A 58 -2.18 -18.00 -11.06
N LYS A 59 -3.22 -18.31 -10.29
CA LYS A 59 -3.30 -17.96 -8.87
C LYS A 59 -2.29 -18.79 -8.05
N PHE A 60 -1.41 -18.13 -7.30
CA PHE A 60 -0.53 -18.76 -6.31
C PHE A 60 -1.08 -18.59 -4.89
N LYS A 61 -1.42 -17.35 -4.52
CA LYS A 61 -1.96 -17.01 -3.20
C LYS A 61 -2.97 -15.87 -3.32
N GLU A 62 -4.12 -16.01 -2.66
CA GLU A 62 -5.14 -14.97 -2.58
C GLU A 62 -4.69 -13.81 -1.67
N LEU A 63 -5.05 -12.59 -2.08
CA LEU A 63 -4.82 -11.34 -1.36
C LEU A 63 -6.17 -10.64 -1.17
N MET A 64 -6.16 -9.42 -0.62
CA MET A 64 -7.37 -8.63 -0.40
C MET A 64 -8.08 -8.20 -1.70
N GLY A 65 -9.38 -7.92 -1.64
CA GLY A 65 -10.13 -7.30 -2.74
C GLY A 65 -10.11 -8.09 -4.05
N GLY A 66 -10.04 -9.43 -3.98
CA GLY A 66 -9.95 -10.30 -5.16
C GLY A 66 -8.59 -10.26 -5.87
N GLN A 67 -7.60 -9.54 -5.33
CA GLN A 67 -6.22 -9.58 -5.82
C GLN A 67 -5.58 -10.92 -5.49
N PHE A 68 -4.49 -11.26 -6.18
CA PHE A 68 -3.72 -12.46 -5.90
C PHE A 68 -2.26 -12.30 -6.28
N ALA A 69 -1.37 -12.95 -5.53
CA ALA A 69 -0.04 -13.25 -6.02
C ALA A 69 -0.16 -14.37 -7.06
N SER A 70 0.46 -14.18 -8.21
CA SER A 70 0.42 -15.15 -9.32
C SER A 70 1.63 -16.11 -9.24
N ASN A 71 1.58 -17.29 -9.86
CA ASN A 71 2.76 -18.18 -9.90
C ASN A 71 3.90 -17.55 -10.70
N GLU A 72 3.53 -16.69 -11.66
CA GLU A 72 4.44 -15.99 -12.53
C GLU A 72 5.33 -15.01 -11.78
N LYS A 73 6.56 -14.93 -12.27
CA LYS A 73 7.57 -13.99 -11.84
C LYS A 73 8.29 -13.45 -13.08
N VAL A 74 8.82 -12.24 -12.95
CA VAL A 74 9.61 -11.57 -13.99
C VAL A 74 10.95 -11.14 -13.42
N THR A 75 11.85 -10.75 -14.32
CA THR A 75 13.07 -10.04 -13.99
C THR A 75 12.88 -8.57 -14.37
N ILE A 76 13.23 -7.65 -13.48
CA ILE A 76 13.28 -6.21 -13.79
C ILE A 76 14.74 -5.76 -13.91
N VAL A 77 15.01 -4.90 -14.89
CA VAL A 77 16.36 -4.38 -15.16
C VAL A 77 16.33 -2.87 -15.22
N GLY A 78 17.22 -2.26 -14.45
CA GLY A 78 17.38 -0.81 -14.38
C GLY A 78 18.51 -0.28 -15.28
N LEU A 79 18.73 1.03 -15.22
CA LEU A 79 19.65 1.75 -16.11
C LEU A 79 21.12 1.40 -15.90
N LYS A 80 21.48 0.82 -14.74
CA LYS A 80 22.85 0.37 -14.44
C LYS A 80 23.14 -1.07 -14.90
N LEU A 81 22.29 -1.65 -15.75
CA LEU A 81 22.36 -3.07 -16.16
C LEU A 81 22.32 -4.05 -14.97
N ARG A 82 21.76 -3.60 -13.83
CA ARG A 82 21.50 -4.44 -12.68
C ARG A 82 20.09 -5.01 -12.82
N ALA A 83 19.98 -6.29 -12.54
CA ALA A 83 18.74 -7.04 -12.60
C ALA A 83 18.28 -7.42 -11.19
N ILE A 84 16.98 -7.41 -10.97
CA ILE A 84 16.35 -8.09 -9.84
C ILE A 84 15.44 -9.16 -10.42
N GLU A 85 15.80 -10.41 -10.14
CA GLU A 85 15.06 -11.59 -10.60
C GLU A 85 13.94 -11.94 -9.63
N ASN A 86 13.05 -12.84 -10.07
CA ASN A 86 12.00 -13.42 -9.23
C ASN A 86 11.01 -12.38 -8.65
N VAL A 87 10.78 -11.26 -9.35
CA VAL A 87 9.79 -10.26 -8.97
C VAL A 87 8.39 -10.80 -9.20
N ARG A 88 7.56 -10.81 -8.14
CA ARG A 88 6.23 -11.41 -8.16
C ARG A 88 5.27 -10.60 -9.02
N VAL A 89 4.49 -11.28 -9.87
CA VAL A 89 3.35 -10.67 -10.57
C VAL A 89 2.10 -10.74 -9.68
N LEU A 90 1.43 -9.60 -9.47
CA LEU A 90 0.15 -9.53 -8.78
C LEU A 90 -0.99 -9.37 -9.78
N GLY A 91 -1.96 -10.29 -9.71
CA GLY A 91 -3.18 -10.29 -10.48
C GLY A 91 -4.39 -9.76 -9.70
N PRO A 92 -5.53 -9.55 -10.37
CA PRO A 92 -5.72 -9.69 -11.82
C PRO A 92 -4.97 -8.62 -12.62
N VAL A 93 -4.95 -8.78 -13.94
CA VAL A 93 -4.37 -7.76 -14.84
C VAL A 93 -5.05 -6.41 -14.63
N ARG A 94 -4.29 -5.33 -14.82
CA ARG A 94 -4.74 -3.95 -14.65
C ARG A 94 -4.72 -3.20 -15.99
N LYS A 95 -5.26 -1.98 -15.99
CA LYS A 95 -5.24 -1.09 -17.16
C LYS A 95 -3.84 -0.60 -17.53
N ASN A 96 -2.95 -0.50 -16.53
CA ASN A 96 -1.58 -0.05 -16.71
C ASN A 96 -0.62 -1.03 -16.03
N THR A 97 0.55 -1.21 -16.61
CA THR A 97 1.65 -1.91 -15.95
C THR A 97 2.33 -1.00 -14.95
N GLN A 98 2.62 -1.53 -13.77
CA GLN A 98 3.24 -0.79 -12.69
C GLN A 98 4.19 -1.69 -11.90
N VAL A 99 5.40 -1.20 -11.65
CA VAL A 99 6.43 -1.85 -10.86
C VAL A 99 6.56 -1.10 -9.54
N GLU A 100 6.36 -1.83 -8.44
CA GLU A 100 6.52 -1.30 -7.08
C GLU A 100 7.78 -1.92 -6.46
N ILE A 101 8.71 -1.07 -6.05
CA ILE A 101 10.02 -1.44 -5.50
C ILE A 101 10.33 -0.63 -4.23
N SER A 102 11.30 -1.08 -3.42
CA SER A 102 11.78 -0.27 -2.31
C SER A 102 12.78 0.81 -2.76
N ALA A 103 13.11 1.75 -1.89
CA ALA A 103 14.16 2.73 -2.16
C ALA A 103 15.53 2.06 -2.37
N THR A 104 15.83 1.00 -1.62
CA THR A 104 17.04 0.19 -1.76
C THR A 104 17.11 -0.51 -3.11
N ASP A 105 15.98 -1.05 -3.59
CA ASP A 105 15.89 -1.63 -4.93
C ASP A 105 16.15 -0.57 -6.02
N ALA A 106 15.58 0.63 -5.86
CA ALA A 106 15.76 1.72 -6.81
C ALA A 106 17.24 2.13 -6.95
N ILE A 107 17.97 2.20 -5.84
CA ILE A 107 19.42 2.45 -5.82
C ILE A 107 20.17 1.34 -6.57
N SER A 108 19.81 0.08 -6.31
CA SER A 108 20.44 -1.10 -6.91
C SER A 108 20.23 -1.15 -8.42
N LEU A 109 19.01 -0.88 -8.89
CA LEU A 109 18.64 -0.79 -10.30
C LEU A 109 19.21 0.48 -10.97
N GLY A 110 19.55 1.51 -10.18
CA GLY A 110 20.01 2.80 -10.70
C GLY A 110 18.89 3.60 -11.34
N VAL A 111 17.65 3.43 -10.86
CA VAL A 111 16.48 4.19 -11.32
C VAL A 111 16.09 5.24 -10.29
N LYS A 112 15.57 6.37 -10.74
CA LYS A 112 15.07 7.44 -9.87
C LYS A 112 13.56 7.30 -9.66
N ALA A 113 13.14 6.19 -9.06
CA ALA A 113 11.73 5.90 -8.81
C ALA A 113 11.15 6.87 -7.76
N PRO A 114 10.08 7.63 -8.06
CA PRO A 114 9.46 8.53 -7.10
C PRO A 114 8.57 7.76 -6.11
N ILE A 115 8.37 8.32 -4.92
CA ILE A 115 7.37 7.83 -3.97
C ILE A 115 5.98 8.21 -4.50
N ARG A 116 5.12 7.22 -4.75
CA ARG A 116 3.78 7.43 -5.33
C ARG A 116 2.75 6.44 -4.79
N GLU A 117 1.51 6.84 -4.93
CA GLU A 117 0.35 5.98 -4.70
C GLU A 117 0.18 5.04 -5.89
N SER A 118 -0.28 3.82 -5.62
CA SER A 118 -0.55 2.83 -6.67
C SER A 118 -1.59 3.39 -7.66
N GLY A 119 -1.28 3.38 -8.95
CA GLY A 119 -2.05 4.00 -10.03
C GLY A 119 -1.52 5.36 -10.51
N ASN A 120 -0.72 6.07 -9.70
CA ASN A 120 -0.14 7.36 -10.08
C ASN A 120 1.27 7.20 -10.66
N ILE A 121 1.32 6.71 -11.90
CA ILE A 121 2.58 6.37 -12.60
C ILE A 121 3.11 7.46 -13.53
N ALA A 122 2.36 8.54 -13.77
CA ALA A 122 2.78 9.59 -14.69
C ALA A 122 4.11 10.24 -14.25
N GLY A 123 5.08 10.29 -15.17
CA GLY A 123 6.42 10.80 -14.94
C GLY A 123 7.25 9.97 -13.96
N SER A 124 6.89 8.70 -13.73
CA SER A 124 7.66 7.78 -12.89
C SER A 124 8.85 7.18 -13.63
N ALA A 125 9.68 6.40 -12.94
CA ALA A 125 10.94 5.95 -13.54
C ALA A 125 10.71 4.91 -14.65
N PRO A 126 11.56 4.90 -15.68
CA PRO A 126 11.57 3.84 -16.68
C PRO A 126 12.16 2.55 -16.11
N ILE A 127 11.72 1.42 -16.64
CA ILE A 127 12.21 0.10 -16.23
C ILE A 127 12.00 -0.92 -17.36
N ALA A 128 12.96 -1.84 -17.53
CA ALA A 128 12.78 -3.00 -18.40
C ALA A 128 12.25 -4.20 -17.61
N ILE A 129 11.34 -4.96 -18.21
CA ILE A 129 10.72 -6.16 -17.63
C ILE A 129 10.96 -7.30 -18.59
N ILE A 130 11.48 -8.42 -18.07
CA ILE A 130 11.83 -9.60 -18.85
C ILE A 130 11.04 -10.78 -18.32
N GLY A 131 10.27 -11.40 -19.20
CA GLY A 131 9.55 -12.64 -18.98
C GLY A 131 10.17 -13.79 -19.78
N PRO A 132 9.64 -15.01 -19.63
CA PRO A 132 10.15 -16.19 -20.33
C PRO A 132 10.00 -16.16 -21.85
N LYS A 133 9.10 -15.34 -22.41
CA LYS A 133 8.81 -15.26 -23.86
C LYS A 133 9.16 -13.94 -24.52
N GLY A 134 9.46 -12.91 -23.74
CA GLY A 134 9.73 -11.59 -24.28
C GLY A 134 10.12 -10.58 -23.22
N ALA A 135 10.26 -9.33 -23.64
CA ALA A 135 10.60 -8.21 -22.78
C ALA A 135 9.75 -6.98 -23.14
N VAL A 136 9.47 -6.18 -22.13
CA VAL A 136 8.76 -4.91 -22.22
C VAL A 136 9.64 -3.82 -21.64
N TYR A 137 9.77 -2.70 -22.36
CA TYR A 137 10.40 -1.50 -21.82
C TYR A 137 9.33 -0.46 -21.51
N LEU A 138 9.26 -0.04 -20.25
CA LEU A 138 8.39 1.03 -19.81
C LEU A 138 9.16 2.34 -19.79
N ASN A 139 8.62 3.36 -20.46
CA ASN A 139 9.12 4.73 -20.34
C ASN A 139 8.75 5.35 -18.98
N GLU A 140 7.62 4.92 -18.41
CA GLU A 140 7.15 5.24 -17.07
C GLU A 140 6.37 4.04 -16.51
N GLY A 141 6.41 3.84 -15.19
CA GLY A 141 5.71 2.75 -14.52
C GLY A 141 6.37 2.26 -13.24
N CYS A 142 7.61 2.68 -12.94
CA CYS A 142 8.35 2.23 -11.76
C CYS A 142 8.33 3.26 -10.64
N ILE A 143 7.79 2.87 -9.48
CA ILE A 143 7.60 3.71 -8.30
C ILE A 143 8.13 3.05 -7.03
N VAL A 144 8.41 3.88 -6.02
CA VAL A 144 8.47 3.43 -4.63
C VAL A 144 7.07 3.56 -4.04
N ALA A 145 6.54 2.49 -3.47
CA ALA A 145 5.17 2.48 -2.96
C ALA A 145 5.06 3.42 -1.75
N LYS A 146 4.13 4.39 -1.82
CA LYS A 146 3.80 5.24 -0.68
C LYS A 146 2.97 4.43 0.33
N ARG A 147 3.38 4.44 1.60
CA ARG A 147 2.61 3.80 2.69
C ARG A 147 1.17 4.32 2.76
N HIS A 148 0.24 3.40 3.01
CA HIS A 148 -1.19 3.69 3.09
C HIS A 148 -1.92 2.63 3.91
N ILE A 149 -3.15 2.95 4.32
CA ILE A 149 -4.06 2.02 4.97
C ILE A 149 -5.27 1.84 4.08
N HIS A 150 -5.53 0.60 3.69
CA HIS A 150 -6.79 0.21 3.08
C HIS A 150 -7.84 0.01 4.16
N MET A 151 -9.06 0.51 3.94
CA MET A 151 -10.19 0.36 4.86
C MET A 151 -11.48 0.13 4.08
N ALA A 152 -12.37 -0.72 4.60
CA ALA A 152 -13.78 -0.66 4.22
C ALA A 152 -14.45 0.56 4.88
N PRO A 153 -15.57 1.09 4.35
CA PRO A 153 -16.24 2.25 4.95
C PRO A 153 -16.61 2.09 6.43
N LYS A 154 -16.93 0.87 6.86
CA LYS A 154 -17.21 0.54 8.27
C LYS A 154 -15.98 0.74 9.17
N ASP A 155 -14.79 0.40 8.67
CA ASP A 155 -13.54 0.46 9.44
C ASP A 155 -13.06 1.91 9.50
N ALA A 156 -13.20 2.65 8.40
CA ALA A 156 -12.93 4.09 8.35
C ALA A 156 -13.84 4.86 9.33
N MET A 157 -15.14 4.54 9.35
CA MET A 157 -16.08 5.13 10.30
C MET A 157 -15.72 4.79 11.75
N ALA A 158 -15.35 3.54 12.05
CA ALA A 158 -14.93 3.12 13.38
C ALA A 158 -13.62 3.80 13.83
N ALA A 159 -12.70 4.04 12.89
CA ALA A 159 -11.46 4.77 13.12
C ALA A 159 -11.64 6.30 13.14
N GLY A 160 -12.82 6.80 12.74
CA GLY A 160 -13.11 8.24 12.66
C GLY A 160 -12.36 8.97 11.55
N VAL A 161 -12.03 8.28 10.46
CA VAL A 161 -11.27 8.81 9.30
C VAL A 161 -12.08 8.65 8.00
N HIS A 162 -11.65 9.36 6.95
CA HIS A 162 -12.26 9.36 5.62
C HIS A 162 -11.24 9.05 4.53
N ASP A 163 -11.72 8.74 3.32
CA ASP A 163 -10.86 8.57 2.16
C ASP A 163 -10.00 9.81 1.90
N GLY A 164 -8.71 9.60 1.66
CA GLY A 164 -7.75 10.67 1.39
C GLY A 164 -7.19 11.36 2.65
N ASP A 165 -7.70 11.06 3.85
CA ASP A 165 -7.12 11.56 5.09
C ASP A 165 -5.66 11.13 5.24
N ILE A 166 -4.88 11.96 5.91
CA ILE A 166 -3.48 11.69 6.23
C ILE A 166 -3.36 11.55 7.74
N VAL A 167 -2.90 10.39 8.21
CA VAL A 167 -2.76 10.07 9.63
C VAL A 167 -1.31 9.74 9.98
N SER A 168 -1.05 9.64 11.28
CA SER A 168 0.15 9.01 11.81
C SER A 168 -0.20 7.68 12.44
N VAL A 169 0.71 6.72 12.32
CA VAL A 169 0.59 5.44 13.03
C VAL A 169 1.82 5.19 13.88
N LYS A 170 1.62 4.53 15.02
CA LYS A 170 2.67 4.15 15.95
C LYS A 170 2.84 2.63 15.98
N ALA A 171 4.09 2.19 15.85
CA ALA A 171 4.51 0.83 16.14
C ALA A 171 5.14 0.79 17.54
N ASP A 172 4.61 -0.03 18.43
CA ASP A 172 5.09 -0.20 19.80
C ASP A 172 5.91 -1.50 19.90
N ASN A 173 7.16 -1.45 19.42
CA ASN A 173 8.12 -2.57 19.49
C ASN A 173 9.53 -2.04 19.85
N GLU A 174 10.55 -2.91 19.79
CA GLU A 174 11.94 -2.55 20.13
C GLU A 174 12.52 -1.44 19.24
N ARG A 175 12.08 -1.33 17.97
CA ARG A 175 12.35 -0.20 17.08
C ARG A 175 11.14 0.71 16.96
N GLY A 176 10.53 1.04 18.09
CA GLY A 176 9.32 1.84 18.17
C GLY A 176 9.40 3.08 17.28
N THR A 177 8.43 3.23 16.39
CA THR A 177 8.46 4.19 15.28
C THR A 177 7.09 4.82 15.10
N ILE A 178 7.06 6.12 14.81
CA ILE A 178 5.85 6.79 14.31
C ILE A 178 6.03 7.06 12.83
N PHE A 179 5.17 6.45 12.01
CA PHE A 179 5.07 6.74 10.60
C PHE A 179 4.08 7.88 10.42
N ASN A 180 4.58 9.08 10.11
CA ASN A 180 3.73 10.22 9.76
C ASN A 180 3.20 10.06 8.32
N ASN A 181 2.31 10.93 7.85
CA ASN A 181 1.95 10.99 6.43
C ASN A 181 1.43 9.67 5.82
N VAL A 182 0.70 8.87 6.59
CA VAL A 182 0.08 7.62 6.11
C VAL A 182 -1.28 7.95 5.51
N GLN A 183 -1.47 7.61 4.24
CA GLN A 183 -2.72 7.90 3.55
C GLN A 183 -3.80 6.87 3.89
N ILE A 184 -5.03 7.33 4.14
CA ILE A 184 -6.22 6.48 4.22
C ILE A 184 -6.83 6.31 2.83
N ARG A 185 -7.15 5.06 2.49
CA ARG A 185 -7.83 4.69 1.25
C ARG A 185 -9.06 3.86 1.59
N VAL A 186 -10.25 4.35 1.25
CA VAL A 186 -11.52 3.70 1.57
C VAL A 186 -12.19 3.19 0.31
N ASP A 187 -12.51 1.89 0.30
CA ASP A 187 -13.25 1.24 -0.78
C ASP A 187 -14.01 0.02 -0.23
N ASP A 188 -15.17 -0.30 -0.77
CA ASP A 188 -15.98 -1.45 -0.31
C ASP A 188 -15.27 -2.80 -0.51
N SER A 189 -14.32 -2.88 -1.45
CA SER A 189 -13.53 -4.08 -1.72
C SER A 189 -12.33 -4.25 -0.79
N PHE A 190 -12.01 -3.25 0.04
CA PHE A 190 -10.84 -3.27 0.90
C PHE A 190 -11.08 -3.98 2.23
N THR A 191 -10.04 -4.68 2.67
CA THR A 191 -9.92 -5.18 4.04
C THR A 191 -8.99 -4.24 4.81
N LEU A 192 -9.26 -4.02 6.10
CA LEU A 192 -8.39 -3.23 6.96
C LEU A 192 -6.95 -3.79 6.98
N GLU A 193 -6.01 -3.10 6.35
CA GLU A 193 -4.58 -3.44 6.35
C GLU A 193 -3.72 -2.22 6.02
N MET A 194 -2.65 -2.00 6.78
CA MET A 194 -1.62 -1.01 6.46
C MET A 194 -0.55 -1.65 5.58
N HIS A 195 -0.27 -1.03 4.44
CA HIS A 195 0.77 -1.46 3.53
C HIS A 195 2.00 -0.58 3.66
N ILE A 196 3.14 -1.24 3.92
CA ILE A 196 4.48 -0.63 3.93
C ILE A 196 5.43 -1.48 3.10
N ASP A 197 6.49 -0.89 2.57
CA ASP A 197 7.52 -1.64 1.86
C ASP A 197 8.50 -2.34 2.82
N THR A 198 9.42 -3.13 2.26
CA THR A 198 10.41 -3.86 3.05
C THR A 198 11.42 -2.95 3.75
N ASP A 199 11.73 -1.78 3.21
CA ASP A 199 12.69 -0.85 3.82
C ASP A 199 12.06 -0.20 5.06
N GLU A 200 10.80 0.23 4.96
CA GLU A 200 10.01 0.75 6.08
C GLU A 200 9.83 -0.31 7.18
N ALA A 201 9.47 -1.53 6.79
CA ALA A 201 9.29 -2.64 7.73
C ALA A 201 10.60 -2.98 8.48
N ASN A 202 11.72 -3.09 7.75
CA ASN A 202 13.02 -3.38 8.35
C ASN A 202 13.49 -2.25 9.27
N ALA A 203 13.25 -0.99 8.89
CA ALA A 203 13.60 0.17 9.71
C ALA A 203 12.88 0.16 11.06
N ALA A 204 11.62 -0.28 11.09
CA ALA A 204 10.79 -0.34 12.29
C ALA A 204 10.70 -1.73 12.94
N GLN A 205 11.45 -2.74 12.47
CA GLN A 205 11.40 -4.13 12.96
C GLN A 205 9.98 -4.73 12.94
N ILE A 206 9.25 -4.48 11.86
CA ILE A 206 7.88 -4.92 11.64
C ILE A 206 7.84 -6.10 10.67
N LYS A 207 6.91 -7.03 10.89
CA LYS A 207 6.58 -8.14 10.00
C LYS A 207 5.10 -8.12 9.65
N SER A 208 4.74 -8.78 8.55
CA SER A 208 3.33 -8.95 8.19
C SER A 208 2.57 -9.68 9.31
N GLY A 209 1.41 -9.16 9.69
CA GLY A 209 0.60 -9.64 10.80
C GLY A 209 0.83 -8.91 12.13
N ASP A 210 1.89 -8.11 12.24
CA ASP A 210 2.02 -7.16 13.35
C ASP A 210 0.93 -6.08 13.27
N THR A 211 0.71 -5.36 14.37
CA THR A 211 -0.28 -4.30 14.44
C THR A 211 0.36 -2.96 14.78
N VAL A 212 -0.18 -1.90 14.18
CA VAL A 212 0.12 -0.51 14.52
C VAL A 212 -1.15 0.19 14.97
N ARG A 213 -0.97 1.34 15.62
CA ARG A 213 -2.05 2.16 16.15
C ARG A 213 -2.14 3.47 15.42
N ILE A 214 -3.31 3.84 14.90
CA ILE A 214 -3.57 5.19 14.42
C ILE A 214 -3.53 6.14 15.63
N VAL A 215 -2.72 7.18 15.53
CA VAL A 215 -2.55 8.19 16.59
C VAL A 215 -2.95 9.56 16.09
N SER A 216 -3.67 10.30 16.91
CA SER A 216 -3.98 11.70 16.67
C SER A 216 -2.71 12.53 16.83
N CYS A 217 -2.39 13.35 15.83
CA CYS A 217 -1.31 14.34 15.92
C CYS A 217 -1.84 15.64 16.54
#